data_AF-A0A0P7ZX07-F1
#
_entry.id   AF-A0A0P7ZX07-F1
#
_cell.length_a   1.000
_cell.length_b   1.000
_cell.length_c   1.000
_cell.angle_alpha   90.00
_cell.angle_beta   90.00
_cell.angle_gamma   90.00
#
_symmetry.space_group_name_H-M   'P 1'
#
loop_
_entity.id
_entity.type
_entity.pdbx_description
1 polymer ?
#
loop_
_entity_poly.entity_id
_entity_poly.type
_entity_poly.pdbx_seq_one_letter_code
_entity_poly.pdbx_strand_id
1 'polypeptide(L)' 'MNKTVNDLVQQMEELPQHLQGQVLEFARMLANTQVKGTPGQELLQFAGCIPADDLEMMRDAIEQDCGKIDRHEW' A
#
# COMPACT_ATOMS: atom_id res chain seq x y z
N MET A 1 -0.46 -20.34 -22.66
CA MET A 1 -0.63 -18.88 -22.41
C MET A 1 -1.41 -18.72 -21.11
N ASN A 2 -1.05 -17.77 -20.23
CA ASN A 2 -1.74 -17.56 -18.95
C ASN A 2 -3.16 -17.02 -19.21
N LYS A 3 -4.19 -17.52 -18.50
CA LYS A 3 -5.60 -17.08 -18.64
C LYS A 3 -5.71 -15.55 -18.55
N THR A 4 -5.03 -14.93 -17.59
CA THR A 4 -5.04 -13.47 -17.40
C THR A 4 -4.49 -12.72 -18.61
N VAL A 5 -3.48 -13.28 -19.30
CA VAL A 5 -2.91 -12.65 -20.49
C VAL A 5 -3.90 -12.73 -21.66
N ASN A 6 -4.61 -13.85 -21.82
CA ASN A 6 -5.63 -13.97 -22.86
C ASN A 6 -6.80 -13.00 -22.63
N ASP A 7 -7.31 -12.93 -21.40
CA ASP A 7 -8.42 -12.04 -21.05
C ASP A 7 -8.03 -10.57 -21.30
N LEU A 8 -6.78 -10.18 -20.97
CA LEU A 8 -6.25 -8.85 -21.28
C LEU A 8 -6.18 -8.57 -22.78
N VAL A 9 -5.69 -9.52 -23.58
CA VAL A 9 -5.62 -9.33 -25.05
C VAL A 9 -7.02 -9.13 -25.64
N GLN A 10 -8.00 -9.94 -25.23
CA GLN A 10 -9.38 -9.80 -25.70
C GLN A 10 -9.97 -8.42 -25.33
N GLN A 11 -9.75 -7.95 -24.10
CA GLN A 11 -10.21 -6.62 -23.68
C GLN A 11 -9.49 -5.49 -24.44
N MET A 12 -8.21 -5.64 -24.75
CA MET A 12 -7.49 -4.63 -25.54
C MET A 12 -8.02 -4.52 -26.97
N GLU A 13 -8.42 -5.63 -27.60
CA GLU A 13 -8.97 -5.62 -28.97
C GLU A 13 -10.28 -4.81 -29.08
N GLU A 14 -11.05 -4.72 -28.00
CA GLU A 14 -12.31 -3.96 -27.93
C GLU A 14 -12.08 -2.46 -27.66
N LEU A 15 -10.89 -2.05 -27.20
CA LEU A 15 -10.59 -0.68 -26.84
C LEU A 15 -10.23 0.20 -28.06
N PRO A 16 -10.65 1.48 -28.07
CA PRO A 16 -10.10 2.48 -28.98
C PRO A 16 -8.57 2.58 -28.87
N GLN A 17 -7.91 2.84 -30.00
CA GLN A 17 -6.44 2.86 -30.11
C GLN A 17 -5.74 3.75 -29.07
N HIS A 18 -6.32 4.91 -28.72
CA HIS A 18 -5.73 5.80 -27.73
C HIS A 18 -5.73 5.18 -26.31
N LEU A 19 -6.77 4.40 -25.97
CA LEU A 19 -6.85 3.70 -24.68
C LEU A 19 -5.93 2.47 -24.65
N GLN A 20 -5.77 1.77 -25.77
CA GLN A 20 -4.75 0.71 -25.90
C GLN A 20 -3.35 1.27 -25.61
N GLY A 21 -3.04 2.47 -26.12
CA GLY A 21 -1.80 3.19 -25.83
C GLY A 21 -1.61 3.49 -24.34
N GLN A 22 -2.66 3.95 -23.65
CA GLN A 22 -2.62 4.20 -22.20
C GLN A 22 -2.38 2.92 -21.38
N VAL A 23 -3.04 1.81 -21.75
CA VAL A 23 -2.83 0.51 -21.09
C VAL A 23 -1.39 0.03 -21.25
N LEU A 24 -0.82 0.18 -22.46
CA LEU A 24 0.57 -0.18 -22.72
C LEU A 24 1.56 0.67 -21.92
N GLU A 25 1.32 1.99 -21.82
CA GLU A 25 2.13 2.89 -20.99
C GLU A 25 2.07 2.49 -19.51
N PHE A 26 0.86 2.19 -19.01
CA PHE A 26 0.68 1.72 -17.64
C PHE A 26 1.41 0.41 -17.37
N ALA A 27 1.31 -0.58 -18.27
CA ALA A 27 2.04 -1.84 -18.13
C ALA A 27 3.56 -1.64 -18.09
N ARG A 28 4.10 -0.71 -18.87
CA ARG A 28 5.53 -0.34 -18.82
C ARG A 28 5.90 0.31 -17.49
N MET A 29 5.05 1.17 -16.93
CA MET A 29 5.28 1.74 -15.60
C MET A 29 5.28 0.65 -14.53
N LEU A 30 4.32 -0.27 -14.56
CA LEU A 30 4.26 -1.41 -13.63
C LEU A 30 5.51 -2.29 -13.73
N ALA A 31 5.96 -2.63 -14.94
CA ALA A 31 7.16 -3.45 -15.14
C ALA A 31 8.44 -2.78 -14.59
N ASN A 32 8.49 -1.45 -14.59
CA ASN A 32 9.59 -0.66 -14.05
C ASN A 32 9.39 -0.25 -12.59
N THR A 33 8.23 -0.57 -12.00
CA THR A 33 7.95 -0.26 -10.61
C THR A 33 8.70 -1.27 -9.75
N GLN A 34 9.85 -0.85 -9.23
CA GLN A 34 10.47 -1.56 -8.13
C GLN A 34 9.55 -1.49 -6.92
N VAL A 35 9.42 -2.61 -6.20
CA VAL A 35 8.80 -2.61 -4.88
C VAL A 35 9.57 -1.62 -4.02
N LYS A 36 8.93 -0.50 -3.69
CA LYS A 36 9.51 0.54 -2.84
C LYS A 36 9.15 0.20 -1.40
N GLY A 37 10.15 0.01 -0.56
CA GLY A 37 9.98 -0.26 0.86
C GLY A 37 11.26 -0.85 1.45
N THR A 38 11.37 -0.76 2.76
CA THR A 38 12.43 -1.43 3.52
C THR A 38 12.02 -2.88 3.73
N PRO A 39 12.87 -3.88 3.38
CA PRO A 39 12.61 -5.27 3.69
C PRO A 39 12.30 -5.46 5.18
N GLY A 40 11.26 -6.21 5.52
CA GLY A 40 10.85 -6.39 6.92
C GLY A 40 11.97 -6.97 7.82
N GLN A 41 12.88 -7.74 7.24
CA GLN A 41 14.07 -8.25 7.94
C GLN A 41 14.98 -7.12 8.45
N GLU A 42 15.11 -6.02 7.69
CA GLU A 42 15.90 -4.85 8.10
C GLU A 42 15.23 -4.04 9.22
N LEU A 43 13.92 -4.21 9.41
CA LEU A 43 13.19 -3.54 10.49
C LEU A 43 13.32 -4.24 11.84
N LEU A 44 13.80 -5.50 11.87
CA LEU A 44 13.94 -6.27 13.11
C LEU A 44 14.90 -5.62 14.11
N GLN A 45 15.84 -4.82 13.64
CA GLN A 45 16.75 -4.05 14.51
C GLN A 45 16.02 -3.07 15.43
N PHE A 46 14.78 -2.68 15.12
CA PHE A 46 13.97 -1.78 15.93
C PHE A 46 13.06 -2.51 16.93
N ALA A 47 13.00 -3.84 16.89
CA ALA A 47 12.15 -4.62 17.79
C ALA A 47 12.62 -4.45 19.24
N GLY A 48 11.73 -3.96 20.10
CA GLY A 48 12.05 -3.70 21.52
C GLY A 48 12.93 -2.47 21.77
N CYS A 49 13.14 -1.61 20.77
CA CYS A 49 13.94 -0.39 20.93
C CYS A 49 13.18 0.79 21.55
N ILE A 50 11.87 0.67 21.77
CA ILE A 50 11.08 1.72 22.40
C ILE A 50 11.35 1.67 23.92
N PRO A 51 11.85 2.75 24.54
CA PRO A 51 12.03 2.83 25.99
C PRO A 51 10.72 2.58 26.74
N ALA A 52 10.81 2.04 27.95
CA ALA A 52 9.63 1.75 28.76
C ALA A 52 8.79 3.02 29.01
N ASP A 53 9.42 4.14 29.35
CA ASP A 53 8.71 5.40 29.61
C ASP A 53 7.94 5.88 28.37
N ASP A 54 8.53 5.73 27.17
CA ASP A 54 7.84 6.06 25.91
C ASP A 54 6.66 5.11 25.64
N LEU A 55 6.77 3.82 26.01
CA LEU A 55 5.65 2.88 25.91
C LEU A 55 4.49 3.26 26.85
N GLU A 56 4.80 3.71 28.06
CA GLU A 56 3.80 4.20 29.02
C GLU A 56 3.10 5.45 28.47
N MET A 57 3.87 6.41 27.93
CA MET A 57 3.31 7.60 27.27
C MET A 57 2.41 7.26 26.08
N MET A 58 2.81 6.31 25.23
CA MET A 58 1.99 5.85 24.10
C MET A 58 0.69 5.21 24.59
N ARG A 59 0.74 4.37 25.63
CA ARG A 59 -0.45 3.74 26.21
C ARG A 59 -1.42 4.79 26.76
N ASP A 60 -0.92 5.74 27.53
CA ASP A 60 -1.72 6.80 28.12
C ASP A 60 -2.42 7.64 27.04
N ALA A 61 -1.71 8.00 25.96
CA ALA A 61 -2.29 8.72 24.82
C ALA A 61 -3.39 7.93 24.10
N ILE A 62 -3.21 6.62 23.91
CA ILE A 62 -4.22 5.75 23.30
C ILE A 62 -5.49 5.70 24.17
N GLU A 63 -5.33 5.52 25.48
CA GLU A 63 -6.45 5.40 26.42
C GLU A 63 -7.21 6.72 26.63
N GLN A 64 -6.50 7.85 26.65
CA GLN A 64 -7.08 9.14 26.96
C GLN A 64 -7.74 9.80 25.74
N ASP A 65 -7.13 9.68 24.55
CA ASP A 65 -7.50 10.45 23.37
C ASP A 65 -7.97 9.58 22.19
N CYS A 66 -7.34 8.42 21.94
CA CYS A 66 -7.69 7.61 20.76
C CYS A 66 -8.90 6.68 20.99
N GLY A 67 -9.12 6.23 22.23
CA GLY A 67 -10.21 5.32 22.60
C GLY A 67 -11.58 5.98 22.77
N LYS A 68 -11.67 7.31 22.72
CA LYS A 68 -12.91 8.07 22.91
C LYS A 68 -13.39 8.60 21.57
N ILE A 69 -14.39 7.95 21.00
CA ILE A 69 -15.12 8.51 19.85
C ILE A 69 -16.05 9.60 20.40
N ASP A 70 -15.70 10.88 20.21
CA ASP A 70 -16.68 11.95 20.39
C ASP A 70 -17.68 11.91 19.23
N ARG A 71 -18.93 11.61 19.56
CA ARG A 71 -20.04 11.53 18.61
C ARG A 71 -20.50 12.90 18.10
N HIS A 72 -19.95 13.99 18.61
CA HIS A 72 -20.33 15.37 18.27
C HIS A 72 -19.24 16.14 17.52
N GLU A 73 -18.07 15.52 17.28
CA GLU A 73 -16.96 16.15 16.54
C GLU A 73 -17.00 15.91 15.02
N TRP A 74 -18.10 15.36 14.47
CA TRP A 74 -18.30 15.12 13.04
C TRP A 74 -19.62 15.71 12.53
#